data_AF-A0A1X7IHR5-F1
#
_entry.id   AF-A0A1X7IHR5-F1
#
_cell.length_a   1.000
_cell.length_b   1.000
_cell.length_c   1.000
_cell.angle_alpha   90.00
_cell.angle_beta   90.00
_cell.angle_gamma   90.00
#
_symmetry.space_group_name_H-M   'P 1'
#
loop_
_entity.id
_entity.type
_entity.pdbx_description
1 polymer ?
#
loop_
_entity_poly.entity_id
_entity_poly.type
_entity_poly.pdbx_seq_one_letter_code
_entity_poly.pdbx_strand_id
1 'polypeptide(L)'
;MKKVSLDRALLLFELFRTKKITQNDLNQADSKAARLDDKMDDFKLLVVMCKDTLAGRYKMNKWNMSVIVGTILYVVSPLDAIPDVVPLLGWLDDVTIVGYAISKLSDEMKRYTLLNKGKTT
;
A
#
# COMPACT_ATOMS: atom_id res chain seq x y z
N MET A 1 -30.57 -15.84 -5.94
CA MET A 1 -29.29 -15.84 -5.19
C MET A 1 -28.80 -14.46 -4.72
N LYS A 2 -29.44 -13.31 -5.03
CA LYS A 2 -28.97 -11.95 -4.65
C LYS A 2 -29.37 -11.44 -3.24
N LYS A 3 -30.38 -12.04 -2.57
CA LYS A 3 -30.84 -11.57 -1.23
C LYS A 3 -29.80 -11.84 -0.11
N VAL A 4 -29.14 -13.00 -0.15
CA VAL A 4 -28.26 -13.45 0.94
C VAL A 4 -27.02 -12.57 1.18
N SER A 5 -26.45 -11.92 0.15
CA SER A 5 -25.28 -11.05 0.35
C SER A 5 -25.66 -9.68 0.94
N LEU A 6 -26.82 -9.14 0.56
CA LEU A 6 -27.35 -7.89 1.09
C LEU A 6 -27.77 -8.04 2.55
N ASP A 7 -28.41 -9.16 2.90
CA ASP A 7 -28.83 -9.45 4.28
C ASP A 7 -27.61 -9.54 5.23
N ARG A 8 -26.49 -10.12 4.76
CA ARG A 8 -25.23 -10.17 5.52
C ARG A 8 -24.57 -8.81 5.64
N ALA A 9 -24.58 -8.01 4.58
CA ALA A 9 -24.04 -6.65 4.61
C ALA A 9 -24.83 -5.75 5.58
N LEU A 10 -26.15 -5.87 5.58
CA LEU A 10 -27.04 -5.14 6.50
C LEU A 10 -26.79 -5.56 7.95
N LEU A 11 -26.64 -6.87 8.21
CA LEU A 11 -26.33 -7.39 9.54
C LEU A 11 -24.96 -6.93 10.05
N LEU A 12 -23.93 -6.96 9.19
CA LEU A 12 -22.61 -6.40 9.53
C LEU A 12 -22.71 -4.91 9.85
N PHE A 13 -23.46 -4.14 9.06
CA PHE A 13 -23.65 -2.72 9.28
C PHE A 13 -24.36 -2.41 10.61
N GLU A 14 -25.37 -3.18 10.99
CA GLU A 14 -26.04 -3.04 12.30
C GLU A 14 -25.12 -3.39 13.47
N LEU A 15 -24.29 -4.44 13.33
CA LEU A 15 -23.25 -4.77 14.32
C LEU A 15 -22.25 -3.61 14.48
N PHE A 16 -21.81 -3.00 13.37
CA PHE A 16 -20.91 -1.84 13.42
C PHE A 16 -21.57 -0.61 14.06
N ARG A 17 -22.82 -0.33 13.71
CA ARG A 17 -23.58 0.81 14.25
C ARG A 17 -23.76 0.71 15.77
N THR A 18 -23.92 -0.50 16.29
CA THR A 18 -24.19 -0.74 17.72
C THR A 18 -22.91 -0.89 18.57
N LYS A 19 -21.76 -1.14 17.94
CA LYS A 19 -20.47 -1.24 18.63
C LYS A 19 -20.05 0.14 19.18
N LYS A 20 -19.91 0.24 20.50
CA LYS A 20 -19.26 1.41 21.12
C LYS A 20 -17.75 1.33 20.93
N ILE A 21 -17.15 2.40 20.41
CA ILE A 21 -15.71 2.54 20.27
C ILE A 21 -15.10 2.72 21.67
N THR A 22 -14.11 1.91 22.00
CA THR A 22 -13.36 1.97 23.26
C THR A 22 -12.01 2.67 23.07
N GLN A 23 -11.36 3.09 24.15
CA GLN A 23 -10.01 3.64 24.09
C GLN A 23 -8.98 2.64 23.52
N ASN A 24 -9.18 1.35 23.75
CA ASN A 24 -8.33 0.31 23.16
C ASN A 24 -8.52 0.21 21.64
N ASP A 25 -9.73 0.45 21.12
CA ASP A 25 -9.98 0.51 19.68
C ASP A 25 -9.25 1.72 19.05
N LEU A 26 -9.24 2.88 19.73
CA LEU A 26 -8.54 4.08 19.28
C LEU A 26 -7.02 3.89 19.29
N ASN A 27 -6.45 3.37 20.37
CA ASN A 27 -5.01 3.07 20.43
C ASN A 27 -4.57 2.08 19.34
N GLN A 28 -5.41 1.07 19.05
CA GLN A 28 -5.17 0.16 17.94
C GLN A 28 -5.26 0.87 16.58
N ALA A 29 -6.23 1.77 16.40
CA ALA A 29 -6.35 2.57 15.19
C ALA A 29 -5.11 3.45 14.97
N ASP A 30 -4.63 4.13 16.01
CA ASP A 30 -3.41 4.96 15.96
C ASP A 30 -2.18 4.12 15.59
N SER A 31 -1.99 2.96 16.22
CA SER A 31 -0.88 2.06 15.90
C SER A 31 -0.93 1.55 14.45
N LYS A 32 -2.12 1.32 13.89
CA LYS A 32 -2.29 0.92 12.49
C LYS A 32 -2.04 2.09 11.54
N ALA A 33 -2.49 3.30 11.90
CA ALA A 33 -2.26 4.51 11.15
C ALA A 33 -0.76 4.84 11.05
N ALA A 34 -0.02 4.76 12.16
CA ALA A 34 1.43 4.95 12.17
C ALA A 34 2.15 3.95 11.23
N ARG A 35 1.75 2.67 11.24
CA ARG A 35 2.32 1.66 10.33
C ARG A 35 1.97 1.90 8.86
N LEU A 36 0.86 2.56 8.57
CA LEU A 36 0.52 2.98 7.21
C LEU A 36 1.36 4.18 6.78
N ASP A 37 1.67 5.09 7.70
CA ASP A 37 2.59 6.22 7.45
C ASP A 37 3.99 5.73 7.10
N ASP A 38 4.54 4.77 7.87
CA ASP A 38 5.82 4.12 7.56
C ASP A 38 5.82 3.50 6.14
N LYS A 39 4.74 2.78 5.79
CA LYS A 39 4.59 2.17 4.46
C LYS A 39 4.43 3.21 3.35
N MET A 40 3.81 4.34 3.65
CA MET A 40 3.67 5.45 2.71
C MET A 40 5.04 6.07 2.40
N ASP A 41 5.89 6.23 3.42
CA ASP A 41 7.26 6.71 3.24
C ASP A 41 8.12 5.73 2.44
N ASP A 42 7.98 4.43 2.71
CA ASP A 42 8.59 3.37 1.90
C ASP A 42 8.13 3.42 0.43
N PHE A 43 6.84 3.66 0.19
CA PHE A 43 6.31 3.83 -1.17
C PHE A 43 6.88 5.07 -1.86
N LYS A 44 6.99 6.21 -1.15
CA LYS A 44 7.67 7.41 -1.68
C LYS A 44 9.11 7.09 -2.06
N LEU A 45 9.81 6.29 -1.26
CA LEU A 45 11.17 5.86 -1.56
C LEU A 45 11.23 5.04 -2.86
N LEU A 46 10.30 4.12 -3.10
CA LEU A 46 10.20 3.37 -4.37
C LEU A 46 10.04 4.31 -5.58
N VAL A 47 9.22 5.37 -5.44
CA VAL A 47 9.05 6.39 -6.49
C VAL A 47 10.36 7.12 -6.77
N VAL A 48 11.11 7.50 -5.73
CA VAL A 48 12.41 8.17 -5.89
C VAL A 48 13.42 7.22 -6.55
N MET A 49 13.49 5.95 -6.11
CA MET A 49 14.34 4.93 -6.72
C MET A 49 14.03 4.76 -8.21
N CYS A 50 12.74 4.71 -8.58
CA CYS A 50 12.30 4.64 -9.97
C CYS A 50 12.84 5.83 -10.77
N LYS A 51 12.64 7.06 -10.27
CA LYS A 51 13.13 8.29 -10.92
C LYS A 51 14.65 8.28 -11.09
N ASP A 52 15.39 7.86 -10.06
CA ASP A 52 16.85 7.80 -10.09
C ASP A 52 17.36 6.72 -11.05
N THR A 53 16.67 5.59 -11.17
CA THR A 53 17.00 4.56 -12.15
C THR A 53 16.73 5.02 -13.58
N LEU A 54 15.60 5.69 -13.83
CA LEU A 54 15.30 6.26 -15.15
C LEU A 54 16.29 7.37 -15.53
N ALA A 55 16.74 8.18 -14.57
CA ALA A 55 17.74 9.21 -14.77
C ALA A 55 19.18 8.66 -14.86
N GLY A 56 19.38 7.34 -14.76
CA GLY A 56 20.71 6.71 -14.77
C GLY A 56 21.56 6.96 -13.52
N ARG A 57 20.99 7.58 -12.47
CA ARG A 57 21.67 7.87 -11.19
C ARG A 57 21.79 6.65 -10.28
N TYR A 58 20.92 5.65 -10.48
CA TYR A 58 20.92 4.41 -9.71
C TYR A 58 20.73 3.18 -10.61
N LYS A 59 21.68 2.25 -10.57
CA LYS A 59 21.60 1.01 -11.34
C LYS A 59 20.98 -0.11 -10.49
N MET A 60 19.78 -0.51 -10.87
CA MET A 60 19.00 -1.57 -10.23
C MET A 60 18.83 -2.77 -11.17
N ASN A 61 18.57 -3.96 -10.61
CA ASN A 61 18.19 -5.12 -11.41
C ASN A 61 16.88 -4.85 -12.17
N LYS A 62 16.81 -5.28 -13.44
CA LYS A 62 15.61 -5.18 -14.30
C LYS A 62 14.37 -5.75 -13.62
N TRP A 63 14.49 -6.85 -12.88
CA TRP A 63 13.37 -7.43 -12.14
C TRP A 63 12.79 -6.49 -11.09
N ASN A 64 13.66 -5.88 -10.27
CA ASN A 64 13.24 -4.94 -9.23
C ASN A 64 12.62 -3.68 -9.84
N MET A 65 13.15 -3.21 -10.96
CA MET A 65 12.57 -2.11 -11.72
C MET A 65 11.16 -2.44 -12.22
N SER A 66 10.94 -3.64 -12.76
CA SER A 66 9.60 -4.08 -13.21
C SER A 66 8.60 -4.13 -12.06
N VAL A 67 9.00 -4.60 -10.87
CA VAL A 67 8.14 -4.61 -9.68
C VAL A 67 7.75 -3.19 -9.31
N ILE A 68 8.70 -2.25 -9.24
CA ILE A 68 8.43 -0.84 -8.88
C ILE A 68 7.49 -0.19 -9.89
N VAL A 69 7.76 -0.35 -11.18
CA VAL A 69 6.93 0.22 -12.25
C VAL A 69 5.51 -0.37 -12.20
N GLY A 70 5.38 -1.69 -12.02
CA GLY A 70 4.08 -2.35 -11.88
C GLY A 70 3.29 -1.82 -10.68
N THR A 71 3.92 -1.69 -9.52
CA THR A 71 3.29 -1.12 -8.31
C THR A 71 2.87 0.32 -8.51
N ILE A 72 3.71 1.17 -9.13
CA ILE A 72 3.36 2.58 -9.40
C ILE A 72 2.20 2.68 -10.38
N LEU A 73 2.23 1.91 -11.49
CA LEU A 73 1.16 1.93 -12.49
C LEU A 73 -0.17 1.48 -11.89
N TYR A 74 -0.15 0.46 -11.04
CA TYR A 74 -1.34 -0.01 -10.33
C TYR A 74 -1.92 1.07 -9.41
N VAL A 75 -1.08 1.80 -8.65
CA VAL A 75 -1.52 2.91 -7.78
C VAL A 75 -2.03 4.12 -8.57
N VAL A 76 -1.39 4.46 -9.70
CA VAL A 76 -1.72 5.67 -10.49
C VAL A 76 -2.92 5.45 -11.43
N SER A 77 -3.13 4.24 -11.92
CA SER A 77 -4.20 3.91 -12.86
C SER A 77 -5.20 2.93 -12.25
N PRO A 78 -6.16 3.39 -11.43
CA PRO A 78 -7.23 2.55 -10.88
C PRO A 78 -8.25 2.05 -11.93
N LEU A 79 -8.02 2.29 -13.23
CA LEU A 79 -8.95 2.01 -14.33
C LEU A 79 -9.07 0.53 -14.74
N ASP A 80 -8.26 -0.38 -14.21
CA ASP A 80 -8.37 -1.82 -14.51
C ASP A 80 -9.07 -2.63 -13.40
N ALA A 81 -9.52 -1.96 -12.33
CA ALA A 81 -10.32 -2.55 -11.27
C ALA A 81 -11.80 -2.49 -11.65
N ILE A 82 -12.28 -3.58 -12.23
CA ILE A 82 -13.68 -3.81 -12.60
C ILE A 82 -14.66 -3.25 -11.56
N PRO A 83 -15.63 -2.43 -11.99
CA PRO A 83 -16.60 -1.78 -11.12
C PRO A 83 -17.66 -2.78 -10.67
N ASP A 84 -17.52 -3.35 -9.47
CA ASP A 84 -18.64 -3.98 -8.76
C ASP A 84 -18.48 -3.96 -7.22
N VAL A 85 -19.00 -2.88 -6.63
CA VAL A 85 -19.84 -2.84 -5.42
C VAL A 85 -19.45 -3.71 -4.20
N VAL A 86 -18.26 -3.51 -3.63
CA VAL A 86 -18.09 -3.59 -2.15
C VAL A 86 -17.20 -2.42 -1.70
N PRO A 87 -17.76 -1.36 -1.07
CA PRO A 87 -17.02 -0.16 -0.65
C PRO A 87 -15.84 -0.41 0.29
N LEU A 88 -15.72 -1.62 0.87
CA LEU A 88 -14.68 -2.01 1.82
C LEU A 88 -13.59 -2.92 1.24
N LEU A 89 -13.77 -3.52 0.04
CA LEU A 89 -12.81 -4.50 -0.50
C LEU A 89 -11.77 -3.89 -1.45
N GLY A 90 -12.06 -2.75 -2.09
CA GLY A 90 -11.10 -2.12 -3.03
C GLY A 90 -9.80 -1.66 -2.36
N TRP A 91 -9.86 -1.21 -1.11
CA TRP A 91 -8.70 -0.67 -0.39
C TRP A 91 -7.73 -1.76 0.08
N LEU A 92 -8.22 -2.99 0.24
CA LEU A 92 -7.42 -4.10 0.75
C LEU A 92 -6.46 -4.63 -0.33
N ASP A 93 -6.88 -4.63 -1.60
CA ASP A 93 -6.06 -5.14 -2.70
C ASP A 93 -4.86 -4.19 -2.99
N ASP A 94 -5.11 -2.88 -3.00
CA ASP A 94 -4.06 -1.87 -3.20
C ASP A 94 -2.98 -1.91 -2.12
N VAL A 95 -3.39 -1.98 -0.86
CA VAL A 95 -2.46 -2.06 0.29
C VAL A 95 -1.68 -3.39 0.28
N THR A 96 -2.29 -4.46 -0.23
CA THR A 96 -1.64 -5.75 -0.38
C THR A 96 -0.53 -5.70 -1.42
N ILE A 97 -0.80 -5.13 -2.60
CA ILE A 97 0.19 -5.04 -3.68
C ILE A 97 1.35 -4.11 -3.31
N VAL A 98 1.06 -2.94 -2.75
CA VAL A 98 2.11 -2.01 -2.27
C VAL A 98 2.91 -2.66 -1.14
N GLY A 99 2.23 -3.31 -0.18
CA GLY A 99 2.89 -4.03 0.91
C GLY A 99 3.80 -5.16 0.43
N TYR A 100 3.38 -5.91 -0.59
CA TYR A 100 4.18 -6.95 -1.22
C TYR A 100 5.42 -6.36 -1.90
N ALA A 101 5.26 -5.27 -2.66
CA ALA A 101 6.37 -4.62 -3.34
C ALA A 101 7.43 -4.11 -2.35
N ILE A 102 7.02 -3.42 -1.28
CA ILE A 102 7.91 -2.95 -0.21
C ILE A 102 8.64 -4.15 0.42
N SER A 103 7.92 -5.22 0.76
CA SER A 103 8.54 -6.42 1.34
C SER A 103 9.52 -7.10 0.38
N LYS A 104 9.22 -7.12 -0.92
CA LYS A 104 10.08 -7.74 -1.94
C LYS A 104 11.34 -6.93 -2.22
N LEU A 105 11.24 -5.61 -2.08
CA LEU A 105 12.29 -4.65 -2.42
C LEU A 105 13.05 -4.12 -1.21
N SER A 106 12.75 -4.59 0.00
CA SER A 106 13.33 -4.09 1.25
C SER A 106 14.86 -4.04 1.24
N ASP A 107 15.50 -5.06 0.66
CA ASP A 107 16.97 -5.13 0.59
C ASP A 107 17.55 -4.16 -0.44
N GLU A 108 16.83 -3.94 -1.55
CA GLU A 108 17.21 -2.96 -2.56
C GLU A 108 17.00 -1.53 -2.04
N MET A 109 15.91 -1.27 -1.31
CA MET A 109 15.65 0.00 -0.64
C MET A 109 16.72 0.33 0.40
N LYS A 110 17.16 -0.67 1.18
CA LYS A 110 18.30 -0.52 2.10
C LYS A 110 19.58 -0.18 1.33
N ARG A 111 19.89 -0.92 0.27
CA ARG A 111 21.06 -0.66 -0.58
C ARG A 111 21.04 0.76 -1.15
N TYR A 112 19.92 1.19 -1.71
CA TYR A 112 19.73 2.53 -2.24
C TYR A 112 19.92 3.61 -1.17
N THR A 113 19.30 3.43 0.00
CA THR A 113 19.43 4.36 1.12
C THR A 113 20.87 4.47 1.61
N LEU A 114 21.60 3.36 1.71
CA LEU A 114 23.01 3.37 2.10
C LEU A 114 23.88 4.13 1.09
N LEU A 115 23.61 3.97 -0.22
CA LEU A 115 24.36 4.66 -1.27
C LEU A 115 24.08 6.16 -1.34
N ASN A 116 22.84 6.58 -1.05
CA ASN A 116 22.45 7.99 -1.09
C ASN A 116 22.62 8.72 0.26
N LYS A 117 22.74 8.02 1.40
CA LYS A 117 23.15 8.61 2.68
C LYS A 117 24.53 9.27 2.62
N GLY A 118 25.41 8.84 1.71
CA GLY A 118 26.72 9.46 1.48
C GLY A 118 26.71 10.74 0.63
N LYS A 119 25.55 11.19 0.14
CA LYS A 119 25.42 12.38 -0.73
C LYS A 119 24.64 13.54 -0.06
N THR A 120 24.28 13.38 1.22
CA THR A 120 23.45 14.34 1.96
C THR A 120 24.12 14.80 3.26
N THR A 121 25.43 15.05 3.18
CA THR A 121 26.22 15.89 4.09
C THR A 121 27.14 16.73 3.24
#